data_AF-A0A661ZJK3-F1
#
_entry.id   AF-A0A661ZJK3-F1
#
_cell.length_a   1.000
_cell.length_b   1.000
_cell.length_c   1.000
_cell.angle_alpha   90.00
_cell.angle_beta   90.00
_cell.angle_gamma   90.00
#
_symmetry.space_group_name_H-M   'P 1'
#
loop_
_entity.id
_entity.type
_entity.pdbx_description
1 polymer ?
#
loop_
_entity_poly.entity_id
_entity_poly.type
_entity_poly.pdbx_seq_one_letter_code
_entity_poly.pdbx_strand_id
1 'polypeptide(L)'
;MKQIRTTLFALTAAFLLLNACKPTDMEVSTTVEVPVGVIEASTSSIEEFVSTTGSVYPSKEVSLISEISGQYQLQINPATGKRYALGDQVKAGAILIKLEDEEYVNDLRTKSKEVDMEISKLEYEKQLALYEKGGVTLRDLKNAEITKINTEYDM
;
A
#
# COMPACT_ATOMS: atom_id res chain seq x y z
N MET A 1 98.05 80.25 12.91
CA MET A 1 97.54 79.34 13.97
C MET A 1 96.11 78.85 13.68
N LYS A 2 95.84 78.36 12.45
CA LYS A 2 94.49 78.03 11.96
C LYS A 2 94.26 76.51 11.82
N GLN A 3 95.34 75.72 11.91
CA GLN A 3 95.38 74.26 11.73
C GLN A 3 95.13 73.45 13.01
N ILE A 4 95.35 74.02 14.20
CA ILE A 4 95.19 73.31 15.50
C ILE A 4 93.74 73.34 16.01
N ARG A 5 92.95 74.35 15.63
CA ARG A 5 91.52 74.44 15.99
C ARG A 5 90.65 73.49 15.16
N THR A 6 91.02 73.24 13.91
CA THR A 6 90.29 72.32 13.01
C THR A 6 90.54 70.86 13.36
N THR A 7 91.75 70.49 13.81
CA THR A 7 92.06 69.13 14.27
C THR A 7 91.40 68.80 15.60
N LEU A 8 91.31 69.76 16.53
CA LEU A 8 90.61 69.56 17.80
C LEU A 8 89.10 69.35 17.61
N PHE A 9 88.49 70.10 16.68
CA PHE A 9 87.06 69.96 16.35
C PHE A 9 86.76 68.64 15.61
N ALA A 10 87.67 68.20 14.75
CA ALA A 10 87.58 66.90 14.06
C ALA A 10 87.71 65.73 15.06
N LEU A 11 88.57 65.84 16.07
CA LEU A 11 88.76 64.81 17.09
C LEU A 11 87.52 64.68 18.01
N THR A 12 86.91 65.80 18.39
CA THR A 12 85.65 65.78 19.17
C THR A 12 84.47 65.23 18.38
N ALA A 13 84.39 65.52 17.07
CA ALA A 13 83.36 64.95 16.20
C ALA A 13 83.54 63.43 16.02
N ALA A 14 84.79 62.94 15.91
CA ALA A 14 85.09 61.52 15.82
C ALA A 14 84.72 60.75 17.12
N PHE A 15 84.92 61.37 18.29
CA PHE A 15 84.56 60.75 19.57
C PHE A 15 83.04 60.67 19.81
N LEU A 16 82.27 61.63 19.28
CA LEU A 16 80.81 61.62 19.28
C LEU A 16 80.23 60.54 18.37
N LEU A 17 80.86 60.26 17.24
CA LEU A 17 80.43 59.21 16.32
C LEU A 17 80.68 57.79 16.88
N LEU A 18 81.69 57.61 17.72
CA LEU A 18 81.99 56.31 18.35
C LEU A 18 81.03 55.92 19.49
N ASN A 19 80.32 56.87 20.09
CA ASN A 19 79.34 56.60 21.17
C ASN A 19 77.88 56.54 20.67
N ALA A 20 77.64 56.77 19.38
CA ALA A 20 76.29 56.82 18.81
C ALA A 20 75.70 55.45 18.47
N CYS A 21 76.41 54.35 18.73
CA CYS A 21 75.95 53.00 18.40
C CYS A 21 75.84 52.14 19.65
N LYS A 22 74.73 52.27 20.38
CA LYS A 22 74.21 51.20 21.22
C LYS A 22 72.94 50.68 20.54
N PRO A 23 72.89 49.42 20.10
CA PRO A 23 71.62 48.84 19.67
C PRO A 23 70.72 48.75 20.91
N THR A 24 69.60 49.46 20.87
CA THR A 24 68.52 49.26 21.83
C THR A 24 67.94 47.88 21.52
N ASP A 25 68.08 46.92 22.42
CA ASP A 25 67.35 45.66 22.32
C ASP A 25 65.86 45.98 22.38
N MET A 26 65.25 46.07 21.20
CA MET A 26 63.81 46.08 21.06
C MET A 26 63.37 44.66 21.35
N GLU A 27 62.87 44.43 22.55
CA GLU A 27 62.12 43.23 22.89
C GLU A 27 60.83 43.25 22.08
N VAL A 28 60.91 42.77 20.83
CA VAL A 28 59.75 42.53 19.99
C VAL A 28 59.07 41.32 20.59
N SER A 29 57.98 41.54 21.32
CA SER A 29 57.05 40.49 21.73
C SER A 29 56.47 39.84 20.47
N THR A 30 57.12 38.77 20.00
CA THR A 30 56.63 37.97 18.87
C THR A 30 55.57 36.98 19.36
N THR A 31 54.47 37.50 19.87
CA THR A 31 53.23 36.74 19.99
C THR A 31 52.17 37.46 19.18
N VAL A 32 52.26 37.24 17.86
CA VAL A 32 51.16 37.56 16.95
C VAL A 32 50.08 36.51 17.21
N GLU A 33 49.16 36.81 18.11
CA GLU A 33 47.99 35.97 18.34
C GLU A 33 47.05 36.11 17.14
N VAL A 34 47.09 35.12 16.26
CA VAL A 34 46.17 35.04 15.12
C VAL A 34 44.82 34.56 15.66
N PRO A 35 43.76 35.36 15.59
CA PRO A 35 42.47 34.94 16.10
C PRO A 35 41.94 33.77 15.27
N VAL A 36 41.62 32.67 15.95
CA VAL A 36 41.00 31.49 15.35
C VAL A 36 39.62 31.28 15.95
N GLY A 37 38.66 30.90 15.12
CA GLY A 37 37.35 30.46 15.62
C GLY A 37 37.48 29.04 16.15
N VAL A 38 37.22 28.85 17.45
CA VAL A 38 37.09 27.52 18.06
C VAL A 38 35.62 27.18 18.24
N ILE A 39 35.25 25.94 17.90
CA ILE A 39 33.93 25.37 18.17
C ILE A 39 34.16 24.13 19.02
N GLU A 40 33.47 24.04 20.15
CA GLU A 40 33.54 22.86 21.03
C GLU A 40 32.77 21.69 20.40
N ALA A 41 33.42 20.52 20.36
CA ALA A 41 32.82 19.31 19.83
C ALA A 41 31.81 18.75 20.85
N SER A 42 30.53 18.78 20.49
CA SER A 42 29.46 18.13 21.25
C SER A 42 28.91 16.94 20.49
N THR A 43 28.54 15.87 21.21
CA THR A 43 27.84 14.73 20.60
C THR A 43 26.37 15.06 20.41
N SER A 44 25.87 14.94 19.18
CA SER A 44 24.44 14.93 18.87
C SER A 44 24.08 13.64 18.16
N SER A 45 22.81 13.24 18.22
CA SER A 45 22.32 12.16 17.36
C SER A 45 22.35 12.64 15.90
N ILE A 46 22.82 11.79 15.00
CA ILE A 46 22.83 12.02 13.55
C ILE A 46 22.05 10.86 12.95
N GLU A 47 21.01 11.18 12.18
CA GLU A 47 20.18 10.20 11.50
C GLU A 47 20.62 10.08 10.04
N GLU A 48 20.87 8.85 9.59
CA GLU A 48 21.16 8.52 8.19
C GLU A 48 19.90 7.97 7.54
N PHE A 49 19.40 8.63 6.51
CA PHE A 49 18.20 8.22 5.78
C PHE A 49 18.57 7.60 4.43
N VAL A 50 18.06 6.39 4.16
CA VAL A 50 18.17 5.75 2.84
C VAL A 50 16.84 5.92 2.12
N SER A 51 16.83 6.74 1.06
CA SER A 51 15.66 6.90 0.20
C SER A 51 15.75 5.94 -0.98
N THR A 52 14.83 4.98 -1.04
CA THR A 52 14.68 4.08 -2.20
C THR A 52 13.36 4.33 -2.90
N THR A 53 13.36 4.18 -4.23
CA THR A 53 12.13 4.12 -5.01
C THR A 53 11.62 2.69 -5.05
N GLY A 54 10.29 2.52 -5.10
CA GLY A 54 9.63 1.23 -5.23
C GLY A 54 8.39 1.37 -6.08
N SER A 55 8.05 0.31 -6.81
CA SER A 55 6.83 0.23 -7.61
C SER A 55 5.74 -0.49 -6.81
N VAL A 56 4.51 0.01 -6.87
CA VAL A 56 3.36 -0.63 -6.25
C VAL A 56 2.69 -1.55 -7.25
N TYR A 57 2.43 -2.78 -6.83
CA TYR A 57 1.67 -3.77 -7.59
C TYR A 57 0.31 -4.00 -6.94
N PRO A 58 -0.74 -4.31 -7.72
CA PRO A 58 -2.04 -4.64 -7.17
C PRO A 58 -1.94 -5.90 -6.32
N SER A 59 -2.59 -5.92 -5.16
CA SER A 59 -2.59 -7.09 -4.28
C SER A 59 -3.30 -8.29 -4.90
N LYS A 60 -4.28 -8.05 -5.78
CA LYS A 60 -5.08 -9.05 -6.48
C LYS A 60 -5.53 -8.49 -7.83
N GLU A 61 -5.57 -9.36 -8.82
CA GLU A 61 -6.14 -9.09 -10.14
C GLU A 61 -7.06 -10.26 -10.49
N VAL A 62 -8.23 -9.97 -11.05
CA VAL A 62 -9.23 -10.98 -11.40
C VAL A 62 -9.82 -10.62 -12.76
N SER A 63 -9.87 -11.60 -13.66
CA SER A 63 -10.65 -11.52 -14.89
C SER A 63 -11.99 -12.21 -14.67
N LEU A 64 -13.08 -11.51 -14.96
CA LEU A 64 -14.43 -12.06 -14.86
C LEU A 64 -14.81 -12.68 -16.20
N ILE A 65 -15.10 -13.98 -16.17
CA ILE A 65 -15.55 -14.76 -17.33
C ILE A 65 -16.98 -15.18 -17.07
N SER A 66 -17.82 -15.17 -18.10
CA SER A 66 -19.17 -15.69 -17.99
C SER A 66 -19.19 -17.21 -18.11
N GLU A 67 -19.97 -17.87 -17.26
CA GLU A 67 -20.24 -19.32 -17.34
C GLU A 67 -21.36 -19.65 -18.34
N ILE A 68 -22.23 -18.67 -18.63
CA ILE A 68 -23.37 -18.83 -19.54
C ILE A 68 -23.33 -17.79 -20.66
N SER A 69 -23.98 -18.10 -21.77
CA SER A 69 -24.29 -17.11 -22.80
C SER A 69 -25.58 -16.38 -22.43
N GLY A 70 -25.80 -15.20 -23.02
CA GLY A 70 -27.04 -14.45 -22.81
C GLY A 70 -26.94 -12.99 -23.23
N GLN A 71 -28.06 -12.29 -23.15
CA GLN A 71 -28.12 -10.86 -23.41
C GLN A 71 -27.40 -10.09 -22.30
N TYR A 72 -26.40 -9.32 -22.70
CA TYR A 72 -25.61 -8.50 -21.78
C TYR A 72 -26.37 -7.25 -21.32
N GLN A 73 -26.58 -7.12 -20.01
CA GLN A 73 -27.17 -5.93 -19.40
C GLN A 73 -26.31 -5.37 -18.26
N LEU A 74 -25.72 -4.21 -18.52
CA LEU A 74 -24.92 -3.48 -17.54
C LEU A 74 -25.80 -2.86 -16.46
N GLN A 75 -25.49 -3.15 -15.20
CA GLN A 75 -26.28 -2.70 -14.05
C GLN A 75 -25.95 -1.25 -13.66
N ILE A 76 -26.83 -0.67 -12.85
CA ILE A 76 -26.67 0.66 -12.28
C ILE A 76 -25.93 0.54 -10.96
N ASN A 77 -24.88 1.34 -10.81
CA ASN A 77 -24.14 1.47 -9.57
C ASN A 77 -25.01 2.17 -8.52
N PRO A 78 -25.34 1.51 -7.40
CA PRO A 78 -26.21 2.09 -6.37
C PRO A 78 -25.60 3.30 -5.67
N ALA A 79 -24.26 3.44 -5.70
CA ALA A 79 -23.57 4.58 -5.07
C ALA A 79 -23.59 5.84 -5.93
N THR A 80 -23.55 5.71 -7.26
CA THR A 80 -23.47 6.85 -8.19
C THR A 80 -24.77 7.11 -8.94
N GLY A 81 -25.70 6.15 -8.96
CA GLY A 81 -26.94 6.21 -9.74
C GLY A 81 -26.73 6.12 -11.26
N LYS A 82 -25.49 5.87 -11.71
CA LYS A 82 -25.13 5.72 -13.13
C LYS A 82 -24.81 4.26 -13.42
N ARG A 83 -24.85 3.86 -14.70
CA ARG A 83 -24.33 2.55 -15.11
C ARG A 83 -22.86 2.44 -14.72
N TYR A 84 -22.43 1.24 -14.31
CA TYR A 84 -21.03 1.00 -13.96
C TYR A 84 -20.10 1.42 -15.11
N ALA A 85 -18.99 2.04 -14.76
CA ALA A 85 -17.97 2.45 -15.72
C ALA A 85 -16.57 2.06 -15.25
N LEU A 86 -15.59 2.16 -16.16
CA LEU A 86 -14.18 1.95 -15.80
C LEU A 86 -13.75 2.96 -14.74
N GLY A 87 -13.09 2.47 -13.69
CA GLY A 87 -12.66 3.28 -12.54
C GLY A 87 -13.67 3.33 -11.38
N ASP A 88 -14.87 2.77 -11.55
CA ASP A 88 -15.83 2.67 -10.44
C ASP A 88 -15.32 1.71 -9.36
N GLN A 89 -15.51 2.11 -8.10
CA GLN A 89 -15.28 1.23 -6.96
C GLN A 89 -16.45 0.27 -6.77
N VAL A 90 -16.14 -1.01 -6.57
CA VAL A 90 -17.11 -2.09 -6.46
C VAL A 90 -16.93 -2.84 -5.13
N LYS A 91 -18.04 -3.30 -4.55
CA LYS A 91 -18.02 -4.11 -3.32
C LYS A 91 -18.15 -5.59 -3.67
N ALA A 92 -17.68 -6.45 -2.77
CA ALA A 92 -17.91 -7.88 -2.89
C ALA A 92 -19.43 -8.17 -2.93
N GLY A 93 -19.85 -9.02 -3.86
CA GLY A 93 -21.27 -9.35 -4.09
C GLY A 93 -22.06 -8.31 -4.90
N ALA A 94 -21.43 -7.24 -5.40
CA ALA A 94 -22.10 -6.29 -6.27
C ALA A 94 -22.40 -6.92 -7.65
N ILE A 95 -23.65 -6.82 -8.09
CA ILE A 95 -24.08 -7.28 -9.41
C ILE A 95 -23.70 -6.20 -10.43
N LEU A 96 -22.68 -6.49 -11.23
CA LEU A 96 -22.14 -5.58 -12.26
C LEU A 96 -22.87 -5.74 -13.59
N ILE A 97 -23.07 -7.00 -13.97
CA ILE A 97 -23.61 -7.43 -15.25
C ILE A 97 -24.67 -8.47 -14.95
N LYS A 98 -25.82 -8.34 -15.59
CA LYS A 98 -26.84 -9.37 -15.64
C LYS A 98 -26.84 -9.96 -17.04
N LEU A 99 -26.81 -11.28 -17.13
CA LEU A 99 -26.99 -12.01 -18.36
C LEU A 99 -28.37 -12.63 -18.33
N GLU A 100 -29.17 -12.33 -19.34
CA GLU A 100 -30.52 -12.86 -19.49
C GLU A 100 -30.56 -13.79 -20.70
N ASP A 101 -30.91 -15.05 -20.47
CA ASP A 101 -31.06 -16.07 -21.51
C ASP A 101 -32.31 -16.89 -21.23
N GLU A 102 -33.34 -16.70 -22.05
CA GLU A 102 -34.60 -17.42 -21.93
C GLU A 102 -34.46 -18.90 -22.32
N GLU A 103 -33.57 -19.23 -23.26
CA GLU A 103 -33.32 -20.62 -23.68
C GLU A 103 -32.68 -21.40 -22.54
N TYR A 104 -31.68 -20.82 -21.88
CA TYR A 104 -31.07 -21.40 -20.69
C TYR A 104 -32.10 -21.64 -19.57
N VAL A 105 -32.99 -20.68 -19.31
CA VAL A 105 -34.04 -20.84 -18.28
C VAL A 105 -35.03 -21.95 -18.67
N ASN A 106 -35.39 -22.07 -19.94
CA ASN A 106 -36.28 -23.11 -20.44
C ASN A 106 -35.64 -24.50 -20.34
N ASP A 107 -34.35 -24.61 -20.66
CA ASP A 107 -33.58 -25.85 -20.58
C ASP A 107 -33.45 -26.38 -19.15
N LEU A 108 -33.34 -25.48 -18.16
CA LEU A 108 -33.33 -25.88 -16.75
C LEU A 108 -34.64 -26.53 -16.31
N ARG A 109 -35.74 -26.31 -17.04
CA ARG A 109 -37.08 -26.86 -16.78
C ARG A 109 -37.49 -26.75 -15.31
N THR A 110 -37.14 -25.63 -14.67
CA THR A 110 -37.32 -25.41 -13.22
C THR A 110 -38.75 -25.67 -12.78
N LYS A 111 -39.73 -25.25 -13.59
CA LYS A 111 -41.14 -25.49 -13.27
C LYS A 111 -41.53 -26.97 -13.29
N SER A 112 -40.97 -27.77 -14.21
CA SER A 112 -41.19 -29.21 -14.22
C SER A 112 -40.60 -29.85 -12.97
N LYS A 113 -39.37 -29.48 -12.61
CA LYS A 113 -38.70 -29.99 -11.39
C LYS A 113 -39.47 -29.65 -10.11
N GLU A 114 -39.99 -28.43 -10.01
CA GLU A 114 -40.81 -27.98 -8.88
C GLU A 114 -42.09 -28.82 -8.75
N VAL A 115 -42.77 -29.08 -9.87
CA VAL A 115 -43.97 -29.95 -9.91
C VAL A 115 -43.61 -31.39 -9.55
N ASP A 116 -42.49 -31.92 -10.05
CA ASP A 116 -42.02 -33.27 -9.71
C ASP A 116 -41.71 -33.39 -8.21
N MET A 117 -41.12 -32.35 -7.60
CA MET A 117 -40.88 -32.29 -6.16
C MET A 117 -42.19 -32.30 -5.37
N GLU A 118 -43.17 -31.48 -5.79
CA GLU A 118 -44.49 -31.44 -5.16
C GLU A 118 -45.19 -32.80 -5.22
N ILE A 119 -45.16 -33.46 -6.39
CA ILE A 119 -45.73 -34.79 -6.59
C ILE A 119 -45.05 -35.81 -5.67
N SER A 120 -43.71 -35.84 -5.64
CA SER A 120 -42.95 -36.76 -4.78
C SER A 120 -43.25 -36.55 -3.30
N LYS A 121 -43.42 -35.29 -2.87
CA LYS A 121 -43.80 -34.96 -1.49
C LYS A 121 -45.20 -35.46 -1.16
N LEU A 122 -46.19 -35.18 -2.01
CA LEU A 122 -47.58 -35.62 -1.82
C LEU A 122 -47.69 -37.14 -1.84
N GLU A 123 -46.95 -37.83 -2.71
CA GLU A 123 -46.94 -39.28 -2.76
C GLU A 123 -46.33 -39.86 -1.48
N TYR A 124 -45.24 -39.30 -0.96
CA TYR A 124 -44.69 -39.70 0.34
C TYR A 124 -45.69 -39.51 1.49
N GLU A 125 -46.35 -38.36 1.57
CA GLU A 125 -47.36 -38.08 2.60
C GLU A 125 -48.55 -39.05 2.53
N LYS A 126 -49.00 -39.37 1.31
CA LYS A 126 -50.05 -40.36 1.06
C LYS A 126 -49.61 -41.75 1.50
N GLN A 127 -48.39 -42.17 1.15
CA GLN A 127 -47.85 -43.48 1.55
C GLN A 127 -47.69 -43.58 3.07
N LEU A 128 -47.27 -42.49 3.72
CA LEU A 128 -47.18 -42.41 5.19
C LEU A 128 -48.55 -42.61 5.83
N ALA A 129 -49.56 -41.87 5.38
CA ALA A 129 -50.92 -41.98 5.91
C ALA A 129 -51.55 -43.37 5.65
N LEU A 130 -51.22 -44.02 4.54
CA LEU A 130 -51.64 -45.39 4.26
C LEU A 130 -50.90 -46.40 5.13
N TYR A 131 -49.62 -46.20 5.39
CA TYR A 131 -48.81 -47.08 6.25
C TYR A 131 -49.32 -47.07 7.69
N GLU A 132 -49.64 -45.89 8.23
CA GLU A 132 -50.27 -45.75 9.56
C GLU A 132 -51.61 -46.49 9.67
N LYS A 133 -52.35 -46.57 8.57
CA LYS A 133 -53.62 -47.30 8.47
C LYS A 133 -53.45 -48.78 8.11
N GLY A 134 -52.22 -49.26 7.93
CA GLY A 134 -51.91 -50.64 7.55
C GLY A 134 -52.19 -51.00 6.09
N GLY A 135 -52.32 -50.00 5.20
CA GLY A 135 -52.66 -50.19 3.78
C GLY A 135 -51.48 -50.41 2.83
N VAL A 136 -50.24 -50.20 3.27
CA VAL A 136 -49.02 -50.34 2.44
C VAL A 136 -47.87 -50.94 3.27
N THR A 137 -46.83 -51.45 2.60
CA THR A 137 -45.67 -52.03 3.30
C THR A 137 -44.62 -50.98 3.67
N LEU A 138 -43.76 -51.30 4.64
CA LEU A 138 -42.63 -50.43 5.00
C LEU A 138 -41.68 -50.18 3.82
N ARG A 139 -41.55 -51.17 2.92
CA ARG A 139 -40.69 -51.05 1.74
C ARG A 139 -41.22 -49.98 0.78
N ASP A 140 -42.53 -49.92 0.59
CA ASP A 140 -43.16 -48.93 -0.29
C ASP A 140 -43.00 -47.51 0.26
N LEU A 141 -43.21 -47.33 1.57
CA LEU A 141 -42.96 -46.06 2.25
C LEU A 141 -41.50 -45.60 2.09
N LYS A 142 -40.54 -46.50 2.29
CA LYS A 142 -39.10 -46.18 2.15
C LYS A 142 -38.69 -45.88 0.72
N ASN A 143 -39.30 -46.52 -0.27
CA ASN A 143 -39.07 -46.18 -1.67
C ASN A 143 -39.58 -44.76 -1.98
N ALA A 144 -40.78 -44.41 -1.52
CA ALA A 144 -41.32 -43.05 -1.68
C ALA A 144 -40.46 -41.99 -0.97
N GLU A 145 -39.90 -42.32 0.21
CA GLU A 145 -38.96 -41.45 0.92
C GLU A 145 -37.68 -41.21 0.11
N ILE A 146 -37.10 -42.27 -0.46
CA ILE A 146 -35.92 -42.17 -1.34
C ILE A 146 -36.23 -41.31 -2.56
N THR A 147 -37.38 -41.52 -3.21
CA THR A 147 -37.79 -40.72 -4.37
C THR A 147 -37.91 -39.24 -4.01
N LYS A 148 -38.58 -38.91 -2.89
CA LYS A 148 -38.66 -37.53 -2.40
C LYS A 148 -37.28 -36.92 -2.19
N ILE A 149 -36.37 -37.63 -1.53
CA ILE A 149 -35.01 -37.16 -1.25
C ILE A 149 -34.24 -36.91 -2.55
N ASN A 150 -34.30 -37.84 -3.51
CA ASN A 150 -33.63 -37.68 -4.80
C ASN A 150 -34.17 -36.47 -5.56
N THR A 151 -35.49 -36.26 -5.60
CA THR A 151 -36.07 -35.09 -6.25
C THR A 151 -35.68 -33.78 -5.57
N GLU A 152 -35.49 -33.78 -4.25
CA GLU A 152 -35.01 -32.62 -3.49
C GLU A 152 -33.54 -32.28 -3.82
N TYR A 153 -32.70 -33.28 -4.09
CA TYR A 153 -31.31 -33.08 -4.55
C TYR A 153 -31.20 -32.65 -6.01
N ASP A 154 -32.17 -33.01 -6.85
CA ASP A 154 -32.17 -32.69 -8.28
C ASP A 154 -32.63 -31.24 -8.58
N MET A 155 -33.09 -30.51 -7.56
CA MET A 155 -33.48 -29.09 -7.64
C MET A 155 -32.28 -28.14 -7.59
#